data_AF-A0ABC8RLU6-F1
#
_entry.id   AF-A0ABC8RLU6-F1
#
_cell.length_a   1.000
_cell.length_b   1.000
_cell.length_c   1.000
_cell.angle_alpha   90.00
_cell.angle_beta   90.00
_cell.angle_gamma   90.00
#
_symmetry.space_group_name_H-M   'P 1'
#
loop_
_entity.id
_entity.type
_entity.pdbx_description
1 polymer ?
#
loop_
_entity_poly.entity_id
_entity_poly.type
_entity_poly.pdbx_seq_one_letter_code
_entity_poly.pdbx_strand_id
1 'polypeptide(L)'
;MDYHRVIANYFNWKGVHVIFVLRRNLLRRLVSVLANAYDSEAKLINGTHKSHVHTKEEADLLAQFKPTINVNLLTQNLAKAEHTMANSLEYFKTTRHLVLYYEDLMKNPKLLSYAQEFLGVPVRKLESQQVKIHTKPLSEQINNWDDVHRTLKGSPYEHFLDEPDYFR
;
A
#
# COMPACT_ATOMS: atom_id res chain seq x y z
N MET A 1 13.92 9.58 3.11
CA MET A 1 14.58 9.39 1.81
C MET A 1 15.86 10.21 1.83
N ASP A 2 17.00 9.53 1.78
CA ASP A 2 18.29 10.19 1.66
C ASP A 2 18.40 10.86 0.28
N TYR A 3 19.16 11.95 0.19
CA TYR A 3 19.41 12.69 -1.06
C TYR A 3 18.18 13.25 -1.80
N HIS A 4 17.03 13.39 -1.12
CA HIS A 4 15.76 13.85 -1.73
C HIS A 4 15.90 15.16 -2.55
N ARG A 5 16.71 16.13 -2.10
CA ARG A 5 16.97 17.37 -2.85
C ARG A 5 17.65 17.12 -4.21
N VAL A 6 18.64 16.23 -4.24
CA VAL A 6 19.38 15.90 -5.46
C VAL A 6 18.45 15.18 -6.45
N ILE A 7 17.62 14.26 -5.95
CA ILE A 7 16.64 13.52 -6.77
C ILE A 7 15.59 14.48 -7.34
N ALA A 8 15.03 15.38 -6.53
CA ALA A 8 14.05 16.36 -6.98
C ALA A 8 14.63 17.30 -8.06
N ASN A 9 15.86 17.79 -7.88
CA ASN A 9 16.56 18.60 -8.87
C ASN A 9 16.77 17.83 -10.18
N TYR A 10 17.19 16.56 -10.09
CA TYR A 10 17.37 15.70 -11.26
C TYR A 10 16.05 15.47 -12.00
N PHE A 11 14.96 15.18 -11.29
CA PHE A 11 13.63 15.00 -11.88
C PHE A 11 13.15 16.25 -12.60
N ASN A 12 13.32 17.43 -12.00
CA ASN A 12 12.96 18.69 -12.62
C ASN A 12 13.80 18.96 -13.89
N TRP A 13 15.11 18.75 -13.82
CA TRP A 13 16.01 18.94 -14.96
C TRP A 13 15.69 18.00 -16.12
N LYS A 14 15.36 16.74 -15.84
CA LYS A 14 15.03 15.74 -16.85
C LYS A 14 13.55 15.72 -17.27
N GLY A 15 12.70 16.52 -16.64
CA GLY A 15 11.26 16.52 -16.92
C GLY A 15 10.56 15.21 -16.53
N VAL A 16 11.02 14.54 -15.46
CA VAL A 16 10.45 13.29 -14.97
C VAL A 16 9.06 13.54 -14.37
N HIS A 17 8.11 12.70 -14.75
CA HIS A 17 6.77 12.65 -14.14
C HIS A 17 6.80 11.66 -12.97
N VAL A 18 6.31 12.10 -11.80
CA VAL A 18 6.26 11.29 -10.58
C VAL A 18 4.81 10.92 -10.27
N ILE A 19 4.51 9.64 -10.07
CA ILE A 19 3.18 9.21 -9.61
C ILE A 19 3.32 8.64 -8.21
N PHE A 20 2.64 9.26 -7.25
CA PHE A 20 2.48 8.75 -5.89
C PHE A 20 1.25 7.85 -5.85
N VAL A 21 1.44 6.58 -5.51
CA VAL A 21 0.34 5.66 -5.19
C VAL A 21 0.36 5.41 -3.69
N LEU A 22 -0.60 6.01 -2.99
CA LEU A 22 -0.67 6.02 -1.53
C LEU A 22 -1.82 5.16 -1.04
N ARG A 23 -1.73 4.65 0.19
CA ARG A 23 -2.83 3.91 0.84
C ARG A 23 -3.22 4.67 2.09
N ARG A 24 -4.49 5.07 2.19
CA ARG A 24 -5.02 5.78 3.37
C ARG A 24 -4.98 4.88 4.60
N ASN A 25 -5.36 3.61 4.45
CA ASN A 25 -5.31 2.68 5.56
C ASN A 25 -3.89 2.15 5.81
N LEU A 26 -3.14 2.79 6.72
CA LEU A 26 -1.76 2.43 7.02
C LEU A 26 -1.63 1.11 7.80
N LEU A 27 -2.67 0.71 8.55
CA LEU A 27 -2.70 -0.60 9.21
C LEU A 27 -2.79 -1.73 8.18
N ARG A 28 -3.71 -1.66 7.21
CA ARG A 28 -3.79 -2.61 6.10
C ARG A 28 -2.52 -2.61 5.26
N ARG A 29 -1.89 -1.44 5.05
CA ARG A 29 -0.58 -1.36 4.41
C ARG A 29 0.48 -2.13 5.20
N LEU A 30 0.53 -1.98 6.52
CA LEU A 30 1.46 -2.71 7.39
C LEU A 30 1.25 -4.23 7.29
N VAL A 31 0.00 -4.70 7.35
CA VAL A 31 -0.31 -6.13 7.16
C VAL A 31 0.23 -6.64 5.83
N SER A 32 -0.01 -5.91 4.75
CA SER A 32 0.50 -6.27 3.41
C SER A 32 2.02 -6.30 3.33
N VAL A 33 2.72 -5.38 4.00
CA VAL A 33 4.19 -5.35 4.06
C VAL A 33 4.72 -6.55 4.82
N LEU A 34 4.14 -6.88 5.97
CA LEU A 34 4.55 -8.02 6.79
C LEU A 34 4.30 -9.36 6.09
N ALA A 35 3.16 -9.49 5.41
CA ALA A 35 2.86 -10.70 4.63
C ALA A 35 3.81 -10.87 3.44
N ASN A 36 4.14 -9.79 2.73
CA ASN A 36 5.11 -9.85 1.64
C ASN A 36 6.53 -10.16 2.13
N ALA A 37 6.95 -9.58 3.26
CA ALA A 37 8.24 -9.89 3.87
C ALA A 37 8.33 -11.39 4.24
N TYR A 38 7.27 -11.95 4.83
CA TYR A 38 7.21 -13.38 5.13
C TYR A 38 7.30 -14.26 3.87
N ASP A 39 6.56 -13.95 2.80
CA ASP A 39 6.67 -14.72 1.55
C ASP A 39 8.09 -14.65 0.95
N SER A 40 8.78 -13.50 1.10
CA SER A 40 10.15 -13.35 0.60
C SER A 40 11.14 -14.30 1.29
N GLU A 41 10.90 -14.60 2.57
CA GLU A 41 11.72 -15.50 3.37
C GLU A 41 11.28 -16.96 3.21
N ALA A 42 9.98 -17.23 3.31
CA ALA A 42 9.40 -18.57 3.30
C ALA A 42 9.28 -19.17 1.89
N LYS A 43 9.24 -18.33 0.84
CA LYS A 43 9.15 -18.72 -0.58
C LYS A 43 8.05 -19.75 -0.84
N LEU A 44 6.84 -19.45 -0.37
CA LEU A 44 5.74 -20.42 -0.23
C LEU A 44 5.26 -20.98 -1.58
N ILE A 45 5.51 -20.27 -2.68
CA ILE A 45 5.12 -20.70 -4.02
C ILE A 45 6.37 -21.19 -4.76
N ASN A 46 6.47 -22.51 -4.93
CA ASN A 46 7.51 -23.20 -5.69
C ASN A 46 8.96 -22.82 -5.29
N GLY A 47 9.20 -22.40 -4.05
CA GLY A 47 10.53 -21.98 -3.60
C GLY A 47 11.00 -20.65 -4.23
N THR A 48 10.07 -19.82 -4.73
CA THR A 48 10.32 -18.47 -5.26
C THR A 48 9.47 -17.43 -4.53
N HIS A 49 10.05 -16.26 -4.22
CA HIS A 49 9.30 -15.11 -3.73
C HIS A 49 8.40 -14.57 -4.86
N LYS A 50 7.10 -14.45 -4.60
CA LYS A 50 6.14 -13.86 -5.54
C LYS A 50 5.44 -12.68 -4.89
N SER A 51 5.86 -11.46 -5.24
CA SER A 51 5.16 -10.24 -4.82
C SER A 51 3.76 -10.09 -5.41
N HIS A 52 3.46 -10.84 -6.48
CA HIS A 52 2.17 -10.87 -7.15
C HIS A 52 1.82 -12.30 -7.57
N VAL A 53 0.53 -12.62 -7.51
CA VAL A 53 -0.03 -13.92 -7.88
C VAL A 53 -1.01 -13.77 -9.04
N HIS A 54 -1.17 -14.84 -9.82
CA HIS A 54 -2.02 -14.83 -11.02
C HIS A 54 -3.25 -15.72 -10.90
N THR A 55 -3.34 -16.52 -9.84
CA THR A 55 -4.48 -17.39 -9.58
C THR A 55 -5.08 -17.12 -8.21
N LYS A 56 -6.34 -17.52 -8.04
CA LYS A 56 -7.04 -17.39 -6.77
C LYS A 56 -6.45 -18.34 -5.73
N GLU A 57 -6.02 -19.51 -6.14
CA GLU A 57 -5.44 -20.54 -5.28
C GLU A 57 -4.10 -20.07 -4.68
N GLU A 58 -3.23 -19.46 -5.49
CA GLU A 58 -1.99 -18.84 -5.01
C GLU A 58 -2.29 -17.68 -4.05
N ALA A 59 -3.28 -16.84 -4.37
CA ALA A 59 -3.71 -15.75 -3.50
C ALA A 59 -4.24 -16.25 -2.16
N ASP A 60 -5.08 -17.28 -2.17
CA ASP A 60 -5.65 -17.87 -0.96
C ASP A 60 -4.57 -18.51 -0.10
N LEU A 61 -3.54 -19.16 -0.69
CA LEU A 61 -2.40 -19.71 0.05
C LEU A 61 -1.61 -18.62 0.78
N LEU A 62 -1.24 -17.54 0.08
CA LEU A 62 -0.51 -16.43 0.71
C LEU A 62 -1.34 -15.70 1.77
N ALA A 63 -2.65 -15.63 1.58
CA ALA A 63 -3.58 -15.01 2.54
C ALA A 63 -3.78 -15.84 3.83
N GLN A 64 -3.29 -17.08 3.90
CA GLN A 64 -3.31 -17.87 5.14
C GLN A 64 -2.35 -17.34 6.19
N PHE A 65 -1.26 -16.68 5.77
CA PHE A 65 -0.34 -16.08 6.70
C PHE A 65 -0.99 -14.86 7.39
N LYS A 66 -0.97 -14.88 8.72
CA LYS A 66 -1.43 -13.78 9.56
C LYS A 66 -0.28 -13.24 10.38
N PRO A 67 0.21 -12.01 10.10
CA PRO A 67 1.27 -11.44 10.92
C PRO A 67 0.82 -11.22 12.37
N THR A 68 1.74 -11.43 13.30
CA THR A 68 1.63 -10.93 14.67
C THR A 68 2.25 -9.54 14.70
N ILE A 69 1.47 -8.54 15.09
CA ILE A 69 1.91 -7.13 15.11
C ILE A 69 2.44 -6.78 16.49
N ASN A 70 3.63 -6.16 16.54
CA ASN A 70 4.19 -5.61 17.77
C ASN A 70 3.41 -4.34 18.19
N VAL A 71 2.47 -4.51 19.12
CA VAL A 71 1.58 -3.44 19.60
C VAL A 71 2.32 -2.32 20.33
N ASN A 72 3.44 -2.61 20.98
CA ASN A 72 4.23 -1.60 21.70
C ASN A 72 4.81 -0.53 20.76
N LEU A 73 5.05 -0.89 19.50
CA LEU A 73 5.58 0.01 18.47
C LEU A 73 4.52 0.42 17.45
N LEU A 74 3.28 -0.06 17.56
CA LEU A 74 2.28 0.08 16.51
C LEU A 74 1.97 1.55 16.20
N THR A 75 1.60 2.33 17.22
CA THR A 75 1.29 3.76 17.08
C THR A 75 2.47 4.54 16.52
N GLN A 76 3.69 4.23 16.98
CA GLN A 76 4.92 4.88 16.49
C GLN A 76 5.20 4.52 15.01
N ASN A 77 4.97 3.26 14.63
CA ASN A 77 5.13 2.80 13.24
C ASN A 77 4.11 3.44 12.30
N LEU A 78 2.86 3.59 12.74
CA LEU A 78 1.81 4.29 11.99
C LEU A 78 2.14 5.77 11.84
N ALA A 79 2.56 6.44 12.92
CA ALA A 79 3.01 7.82 12.87
C ALA A 79 4.19 8.01 11.91
N LYS A 80 5.20 7.13 11.97
CA LYS A 80 6.35 7.17 11.07
C LYS A 80 5.94 6.97 9.61
N ALA A 81 5.00 6.06 9.35
CA ALA A 81 4.46 5.82 8.02
C ALA A 81 3.76 7.05 7.45
N GLU A 82 2.93 7.71 8.26
CA GLU A 82 2.25 8.96 7.92
C GLU A 82 3.23 10.10 7.65
N HIS A 83 4.22 10.30 8.55
CA HIS A 83 5.27 11.30 8.35
C HIS A 83 6.09 11.02 7.09
N THR A 84 6.40 9.76 6.80
CA THR A 84 7.14 9.39 5.58
C THR A 84 6.34 9.73 4.33
N MET A 85 5.03 9.50 4.33
CA MET A 85 4.14 9.86 3.24
C MET A 85 4.10 11.38 3.05
N ALA A 86 3.84 12.14 4.12
CA ALA A 86 3.81 13.60 4.09
C ALA A 86 5.14 14.21 3.62
N ASN A 87 6.26 13.74 4.17
CA ASN A 87 7.59 14.19 3.76
C ASN A 87 7.88 13.89 2.29
N SER A 88 7.44 12.74 1.77
CA SER A 88 7.65 12.40 0.36
C SER A 88 6.93 13.38 -0.56
N LEU A 89 5.68 13.73 -0.24
CA LEU A 89 4.92 14.74 -0.99
C LEU A 89 5.61 16.11 -0.90
N GLU A 90 6.06 16.51 0.29
CA GLU A 90 6.74 17.78 0.49
C GLU A 90 8.07 17.87 -0.28
N TYR A 91 8.89 16.81 -0.26
CA TYR A 91 10.17 16.77 -0.96
C TYR A 91 10.02 16.91 -2.48
N PHE A 92 8.94 16.37 -3.04
CA PHE A 92 8.70 16.35 -4.48
C PHE A 92 7.60 17.34 -4.90
N LYS A 93 7.19 18.27 -4.03
CA LYS A 93 6.12 19.24 -4.35
C LYS A 93 6.40 20.10 -5.58
N THR A 94 7.67 20.29 -5.92
CA THR A 94 8.10 21.07 -7.09
C THR A 94 8.23 20.25 -8.36
N THR A 95 8.19 18.91 -8.27
CA THR A 95 8.22 18.05 -9.45
C THR A 95 6.84 17.97 -10.09
N ARG A 96 6.81 17.60 -11.37
CA ARG A 96 5.55 17.24 -12.03
C ARG A 96 5.06 15.94 -11.39
N HIS A 97 4.03 16.02 -10.56
CA HIS A 97 3.54 14.86 -9.85
C HIS A 97 2.03 14.71 -9.88
N LEU A 98 1.59 13.45 -9.79
CA LEU A 98 0.20 13.03 -9.63
C LEU A 98 0.10 12.21 -8.34
N VAL A 99 -0.90 12.50 -7.51
CA VAL A 99 -1.19 11.73 -6.29
C VAL A 99 -2.46 10.92 -6.50
N LEU A 100 -2.35 9.60 -6.32
CA LEU A 100 -3.44 8.65 -6.40
C LEU A 100 -3.51 7.89 -5.07
N TYR A 101 -4.72 7.72 -4.55
CA TYR A 101 -4.95 6.83 -3.43
C TYR A 101 -5.49 5.50 -3.94
N TYR A 102 -4.93 4.40 -3.44
CA TYR A 102 -5.37 3.02 -3.71
C TYR A 102 -6.88 2.90 -3.54
N GLU A 103 -7.36 3.48 -2.46
CA GLU A 103 -8.76 3.60 -2.09
C GLU A 103 -9.66 4.17 -3.20
N ASP A 104 -9.19 5.21 -3.88
CA ASP A 104 -9.95 5.87 -4.94
C ASP A 104 -9.87 5.07 -6.24
N LEU A 105 -8.72 4.46 -6.53
CA LEU A 105 -8.51 3.58 -7.69
C LEU A 105 -9.43 2.36 -7.65
N MET A 106 -9.64 1.79 -6.46
CA MET A 106 -10.56 0.65 -6.28
C MET A 106 -12.03 1.06 -6.47
N LYS A 107 -12.42 2.26 -6.02
CA LYS A 107 -13.77 2.82 -6.22
C LYS A 107 -14.04 3.22 -7.65
N ASN A 108 -13.07 3.84 -8.32
CA ASN A 108 -13.23 4.42 -9.63
C ASN A 108 -12.01 4.11 -10.52
N PRO A 109 -12.02 2.96 -11.22
CA PRO A 109 -10.93 2.58 -12.11
C PRO A 109 -10.66 3.58 -13.25
N LYS A 110 -11.61 4.47 -13.57
CA LYS A 110 -11.39 5.54 -14.56
C LYS A 110 -10.28 6.50 -14.13
N LEU A 111 -9.93 6.55 -12.85
CA LEU A 111 -8.78 7.34 -12.39
C LEU A 111 -7.45 6.94 -13.07
N LEU A 112 -7.36 5.72 -13.59
CA LEU A 112 -6.21 5.27 -14.38
C LEU A 112 -6.12 5.92 -15.77
N SER A 113 -7.21 6.49 -16.31
CA SER A 113 -7.11 7.30 -17.54
C SER A 113 -6.40 8.63 -17.26
N TYR A 114 -6.65 9.26 -16.10
CA TYR A 114 -5.91 10.46 -15.71
C TYR A 114 -4.41 10.21 -15.55
N ALA A 115 -4.01 9.02 -15.08
CA ALA A 115 -2.60 8.65 -15.03
C ALA A 115 -1.98 8.53 -16.44
N GLN A 116 -2.71 7.98 -17.41
CA GLN A 116 -2.27 7.89 -18.81
C GLN A 116 -2.16 9.28 -19.45
N GLU A 117 -3.17 10.13 -19.25
CA GLU A 117 -3.17 11.52 -19.71
C GLU A 117 -2.03 12.33 -19.11
N PHE A 118 -1.79 12.18 -17.80
CA PHE A 118 -0.68 12.82 -17.09
C PHE A 118 0.69 12.43 -17.64
N LEU A 119 0.85 11.18 -18.08
CA LEU A 119 2.06 10.69 -18.74
C LEU A 119 2.16 11.09 -20.22
N GLY A 120 1.12 11.70 -20.79
CA GLY A 120 1.07 12.06 -22.20
C GLY A 120 0.97 10.85 -23.15
N VAL A 121 0.43 9.72 -22.67
CA VAL A 121 0.27 8.50 -23.48
C VAL A 121 -1.20 8.31 -23.89
N PRO A 122 -1.47 7.64 -25.03
CA PRO A 122 -2.84 7.36 -25.45
C PRO A 122 -3.60 6.56 -24.39
N VAL A 123 -4.81 7.01 -24.04
CA VAL A 123 -5.68 6.30 -23.10
C VAL A 123 -6.11 4.96 -23.72
N ARG A 124 -5.81 3.88 -23.01
CA ARG A 124 -6.20 2.52 -23.36
C ARG A 124 -6.84 1.83 -22.16
N LYS A 125 -7.60 0.76 -22.45
CA LYS A 125 -8.07 -0.16 -21.42
C LYS A 125 -6.85 -0.85 -20.81
N LEU A 126 -6.68 -0.71 -19.49
CA LEU A 126 -5.63 -1.39 -18.73
C LEU A 126 -6.19 -2.70 -18.18
N GLU A 127 -5.41 -3.76 -18.31
CA GLU A 127 -5.73 -5.08 -17.78
C GLU A 127 -4.54 -5.60 -16.98
N SER A 128 -4.83 -6.30 -15.88
CA SER A 128 -3.82 -6.92 -15.04
C SER A 128 -4.23 -8.35 -14.75
N GLN A 129 -3.27 -9.26 -14.83
CA GLN A 129 -3.45 -10.64 -14.39
C GLN A 129 -3.19 -10.79 -12.88
N GLN A 130 -2.87 -9.71 -12.16
CA GLN A 130 -2.61 -9.77 -10.74
C GLN A 130 -3.91 -9.96 -9.94
N VAL A 131 -3.91 -10.95 -9.05
CA VAL A 131 -5.01 -11.22 -8.13
C VAL A 131 -4.70 -10.61 -6.76
N LYS A 132 -5.70 -9.96 -6.16
CA LYS A 132 -5.58 -9.40 -4.80
C LYS A 132 -5.50 -10.53 -3.77
N ILE A 133 -4.44 -10.53 -2.97
CA ILE A 133 -4.19 -11.54 -1.92
C ILE A 133 -5.06 -11.30 -0.69
N HIS A 134 -4.99 -10.09 -0.12
CA HIS A 134 -5.65 -9.77 1.14
C HIS A 134 -7.04 -9.16 0.93
N THR A 135 -8.09 -9.99 0.95
CA THR A 135 -9.49 -9.58 0.72
C THR A 135 -10.39 -9.67 1.96
N LYS A 136 -9.93 -10.30 3.04
CA LYS A 136 -10.69 -10.52 4.29
C LYS A 136 -10.73 -9.29 5.21
N PRO A 137 -11.59 -9.26 6.25
CA PRO A 137 -11.50 -8.26 7.31
C PRO A 137 -10.13 -8.30 8.03
N LEU A 138 -9.69 -7.18 8.61
CA LEU A 138 -8.42 -7.11 9.35
C LEU A 138 -8.35 -8.10 10.52
N SER A 139 -9.48 -8.34 11.20
CA SER A 139 -9.61 -9.33 12.26
C SER A 139 -9.29 -10.75 11.83
N GLU A 140 -9.50 -11.07 10.56
CA GLU A 140 -9.17 -12.38 9.99
C GLU A 140 -7.74 -12.42 9.42
N GLN A 141 -7.08 -11.27 9.24
CA GLN A 141 -5.76 -11.17 8.65
C GLN A 141 -4.63 -10.96 9.68
N ILE A 142 -4.96 -10.58 10.91
CA ILE A 142 -3.98 -10.30 11.97
C ILE A 142 -4.09 -11.39 13.05
N ASN A 143 -2.97 -11.97 13.45
CA ASN A 143 -2.97 -13.07 14.41
C ASN A 143 -3.38 -12.63 15.81
N ASN A 144 -2.84 -11.50 16.30
CA ASN A 144 -3.15 -10.90 17.59
C ASN A 144 -4.12 -9.71 17.46
N TRP A 145 -5.22 -9.90 16.73
CA TRP A 145 -6.18 -8.84 16.40
C TRP A 145 -6.71 -8.10 17.64
N ASP A 146 -7.08 -8.81 18.69
CA ASP A 146 -7.70 -8.18 19.87
C ASP A 146 -6.76 -7.19 20.55
N ASP A 147 -5.46 -7.48 20.60
CA ASP A 147 -4.46 -6.57 21.16
C ASP A 147 -4.22 -5.37 20.25
N VAL A 148 -4.21 -5.57 18.92
CA VAL A 148 -4.11 -4.48 17.94
C VAL A 148 -5.32 -3.55 18.04
N HIS A 149 -6.52 -4.12 18.05
CA HIS A 149 -7.77 -3.38 18.18
C HIS A 149 -7.79 -2.59 19.49
N ARG A 150 -7.45 -3.21 20.62
CA ARG A 150 -7.37 -2.53 21.93
C ARG A 150 -6.35 -1.39 21.94
N THR A 151 -5.21 -1.57 21.27
CA THR A 151 -4.13 -0.56 21.20
C THR A 151 -4.54 0.65 20.37
N LEU A 152 -5.27 0.44 19.27
CA LEU A 152 -5.67 1.53 18.38
C LEU A 152 -6.96 2.22 18.81
N LYS A 153 -7.84 1.55 19.53
CA LYS A 153 -9.07 2.12 20.07
C LYS A 153 -8.76 3.29 21.02
N GLY A 154 -9.38 4.45 20.80
CA GLY A 154 -9.10 5.67 21.53
C GLY A 154 -7.81 6.38 21.13
N SER A 155 -7.05 5.86 20.15
CA SER A 155 -5.88 6.51 19.59
C SER A 155 -6.24 7.36 18.36
N PRO A 156 -5.36 8.28 17.91
CA PRO A 156 -5.55 8.99 16.64
C PRO A 156 -5.72 8.08 15.42
N TYR A 157 -5.29 6.81 15.51
CA TYR A 157 -5.33 5.82 14.44
C TYR A 157 -6.52 4.84 14.54
N GLU A 158 -7.48 5.09 15.43
CA GLU A 158 -8.70 4.27 15.59
C GLU A 158 -9.44 4.10 14.26
N HIS A 159 -9.49 5.15 13.45
CA HIS A 159 -10.16 5.16 12.14
C HIS A 159 -9.64 4.09 11.16
N PHE A 160 -8.45 3.51 11.37
CA PHE A 160 -7.96 2.39 10.56
C PHE A 160 -8.65 1.06 10.84
N LEU A 161 -9.36 0.93 11.98
CA LEU A 161 -10.09 -0.28 12.36
C LEU A 161 -11.39 -0.46 11.56
N ASP A 162 -12.06 0.64 11.21
CA ASP A 162 -13.43 0.63 10.69
C ASP A 162 -13.53 0.66 9.16
N GLU A 163 -12.43 0.84 8.44
CA GLU A 163 -12.48 0.95 6.99
C GLU A 163 -12.67 -0.42 6.30
N PRO A 164 -13.83 -0.66 5.64
CA PRO A 164 -13.97 -1.79 4.74
C PRO A 164 -13.00 -1.63 3.56
N ASP A 165 -12.39 -2.72 3.12
CA ASP A 165 -11.44 -2.76 1.97
C ASP A 165 -12.17 -2.66 0.62
N TYR A 166 -13.25 -1.86 0.57
CA TYR A 166 -14.27 -1.75 -0.47
C TYR A 166 -15.35 -2.83 -0.45
N PHE A 167 -16.56 -2.40 -0.81
CA PHE A 167 -17.76 -3.21 -0.96
C PHE A 167 -17.55 -4.33 -1.98
N ARG A 168 -18.13 -5.50 -1.67
CA ARG A 168 -18.30 -6.63 -2.60
C ARG A 168 -19.00 -6.21 -3.88
#